data_AF-A0A6P0JWS7-F1
#
_entry.id   AF-A0A6P0JWS7-F1
#
_cell.length_a   1.000
_cell.length_b   1.000
_cell.length_c   1.000
_cell.angle_alpha   90.00
_cell.angle_beta   90.00
_cell.angle_gamma   90.00
#
_symmetry.space_group_name_H-M   'P 1'
#
loop_
_entity.id
_entity.type
_entity.pdbx_description
1 polymer ?
#
loop_
_entity_poly.entity_id
_entity_poly.type
_entity_poly.pdbx_seq_one_letter_code
_entity_poly.pdbx_strand_id
1 'polypeptide(L)'
;MSIRSTIYVLLICLLALSAGTVSAQVYLDTVALTGASAPGLPGGYTYNYVTDESLRISDNGICAFYCQVRGNNPIDSVLYRGLPRGPLEVVATDEMQIPGLPPGVELGRVFGSHDIGFSESGFVVFYAALSGPNVGPSGDLCIVSDGRGFGPVAIAREGEQVPGLSDGVLYAGFARNPRINSEGEAVFFVSLEGDGVGSLNDKALCIDIPGAGVSVLAREFDQAQGFERGIRYAGMSELFQLNNSGHLVFFTKLGGVGVTTDNNEAAVLYEIGEAHTVVARTGNQVQGMTEDVYFSDLKNWSFRVSNTGSVLGEAYVAGPGVTLDDDQLLLYWPDLTPTILTREGEQAAGLPAGVEYSGFWPPRIGDNDQIVFAATLRGQGVSDSNDKALYQYGEDGLRLIAREGDSIPGSSGLLYYTNLGLGDERTGITAEGHVAFTAEIS
;
A
#
# COMPACT_ATOMS: atom_id res chain seq x y z
N MET A 1 -23.83 9.17 -32.27
CA MET A 1 -22.59 9.27 -31.49
C MET A 1 -22.69 8.19 -30.41
N SER A 2 -22.09 7.03 -30.68
CA SER A 2 -22.27 5.81 -29.88
C SER A 2 -21.29 5.86 -28.70
N ILE A 3 -21.82 5.90 -27.49
CA ILE A 3 -21.02 5.73 -26.27
C ILE A 3 -20.60 4.26 -26.26
N ARG A 4 -19.31 4.00 -26.44
CA ARG A 4 -18.76 2.65 -26.25
C ARG A 4 -18.97 2.29 -24.78
N SER A 5 -19.88 1.36 -24.52
CA SER A 5 -20.01 0.68 -23.23
C SER A 5 -18.75 -0.14 -23.02
N THR A 6 -17.78 0.39 -22.29
CA THR A 6 -16.65 -0.41 -21.81
C THR A 6 -17.22 -1.40 -20.79
N ILE A 7 -17.19 -2.69 -21.13
CA ILE A 7 -17.59 -3.78 -20.23
C ILE A 7 -16.42 -3.99 -19.27
N TYR A 8 -16.60 -3.64 -17.99
CA TYR A 8 -15.67 -4.04 -16.92
C TYR A 8 -16.20 -5.34 -16.31
N VAL A 9 -15.44 -6.42 -16.46
CA VAL A 9 -15.68 -7.70 -15.77
C VAL A 9 -14.66 -7.81 -14.66
N LEU A 10 -15.13 -7.89 -13.42
CA LEU A 10 -14.28 -8.22 -12.29
C LEU A 10 -14.20 -9.75 -12.17
N LEU A 11 -13.02 -10.30 -12.36
CA LEU A 11 -12.73 -11.73 -12.37
C LEU A 11 -11.81 -12.06 -11.20
N ILE A 12 -12.25 -12.96 -10.30
CA ILE A 12 -11.40 -13.52 -9.25
C ILE A 12 -10.71 -14.79 -9.79
N CYS A 13 -9.38 -14.85 -9.71
CA CYS A 13 -8.60 -16.06 -9.90
C CYS A 13 -8.14 -16.59 -8.53
N LEU A 14 -8.75 -17.68 -8.06
CA LEU A 14 -8.25 -18.44 -6.91
C LEU A 14 -7.44 -19.64 -7.43
N LEU A 15 -6.12 -19.60 -7.28
CA LEU A 15 -5.24 -20.74 -7.55
C LEU A 15 -5.14 -21.62 -6.31
N ALA A 16 -5.97 -22.67 -6.22
CA ALA A 16 -5.75 -23.75 -5.27
C ALA A 16 -4.78 -24.78 -5.89
N LEU A 17 -3.49 -24.69 -5.59
CA LEU A 17 -2.52 -25.74 -5.93
C LEU A 17 -2.48 -26.77 -4.80
N SER A 18 -3.30 -27.82 -4.90
CA SER A 18 -3.07 -29.02 -4.09
C SER A 18 -1.94 -29.83 -4.70
N ALA A 19 -0.93 -30.19 -3.90
CA ALA A 19 0.14 -31.09 -4.30
C ALA A 19 -0.43 -32.49 -4.62
N GLY A 20 -0.79 -32.72 -5.88
CA GLY A 20 -1.31 -33.98 -6.37
C GLY A 20 -2.09 -33.77 -7.66
N THR A 21 -1.70 -34.50 -8.70
CA THR A 21 -2.24 -34.48 -10.07
C THR A 21 -3.77 -34.29 -10.13
N VAL A 22 -4.23 -33.06 -10.31
CA VAL A 22 -5.59 -32.72 -10.74
C VAL A 22 -5.48 -31.48 -11.63
N SER A 23 -6.11 -31.53 -12.81
CA SER A 23 -6.32 -30.38 -13.69
C SER A 23 -6.77 -29.17 -12.87
N ALA A 24 -5.98 -28.10 -12.82
CA ALA A 24 -6.39 -26.85 -12.21
C ALA A 24 -7.57 -26.29 -13.03
N GLN A 25 -8.79 -26.49 -12.53
CA GLN A 25 -9.98 -25.87 -13.11
C GLN A 25 -10.06 -24.45 -12.56
N VAL A 26 -9.75 -23.46 -13.40
CA VAL A 26 -9.92 -22.05 -13.06
C VAL A 26 -11.41 -21.76 -13.03
N TYR A 27 -11.95 -21.45 -11.86
CA TYR A 27 -13.32 -20.97 -11.70
C TYR A 27 -13.30 -19.45 -11.61
N LEU A 28 -14.03 -18.81 -12.52
CA LEU A 28 -14.21 -17.36 -12.56
C LEU A 28 -15.59 -17.04 -11.96
N ASP A 29 -15.60 -16.48 -10.75
CA ASP A 29 -16.82 -16.00 -10.11
C ASP A 29 -17.00 -14.50 -10.41
N THR A 30 -18.14 -14.14 -11.00
CA THR A 30 -18.48 -12.72 -11.25
C THR A 30 -18.96 -12.09 -9.94
N VAL A 31 -18.19 -11.15 -9.41
CA VAL A 31 -18.51 -10.44 -8.15
C VAL A 31 -19.53 -9.33 -8.39
N ALA A 32 -19.26 -8.45 -9.37
CA ALA A 32 -20.15 -7.36 -9.73
C ALA A 32 -20.05 -7.08 -11.24
N LEU A 33 -21.17 -6.68 -11.83
CA LEU A 33 -21.28 -6.40 -13.26
C LEU A 33 -22.15 -5.16 -13.49
N THR A 34 -21.63 -4.19 -14.24
CA THR A 34 -22.38 -2.98 -14.60
C THR A 34 -23.72 -3.34 -15.25
N GLY A 35 -24.80 -2.72 -14.79
CA GLY A 35 -26.18 -2.96 -15.22
C GLY A 35 -26.87 -4.12 -14.49
N ALA A 36 -26.14 -4.98 -13.76
CA ALA A 36 -26.75 -5.99 -12.89
C ALA A 36 -27.34 -5.35 -11.62
N SER A 37 -28.26 -6.06 -10.97
CA SER A 37 -28.84 -5.63 -9.70
C SER A 37 -27.77 -5.44 -8.63
N ALA A 38 -27.89 -4.35 -7.86
CA ALA A 38 -27.03 -4.08 -6.71
C ALA A 38 -27.64 -4.73 -5.45
N PRO A 39 -27.09 -5.85 -4.95
CA PRO A 39 -27.63 -6.58 -3.80
C PRO A 39 -27.50 -5.76 -2.50
N GLY A 40 -28.36 -6.02 -1.52
CA GLY A 40 -28.36 -5.31 -0.24
C GLY A 40 -28.98 -3.90 -0.28
N LEU A 41 -29.24 -3.34 -1.46
CA LEU A 41 -29.98 -2.09 -1.64
C LEU A 41 -31.48 -2.32 -1.84
N PRO A 42 -32.33 -1.27 -1.67
CA PRO A 42 -33.74 -1.34 -2.04
C PRO A 42 -33.94 -1.80 -3.49
N GLY A 43 -35.12 -2.39 -3.78
CA GLY A 43 -35.42 -2.89 -5.12
C GLY A 43 -35.31 -1.80 -6.20
N GLY A 44 -34.62 -2.09 -7.30
CA GLY A 44 -34.48 -1.20 -8.46
C GLY A 44 -33.12 -0.54 -8.62
N TYR A 45 -32.18 -0.74 -7.69
CA TYR A 45 -30.80 -0.32 -7.86
C TYR A 45 -30.00 -1.29 -8.73
N THR A 46 -29.19 -0.73 -9.62
CA THR A 46 -28.22 -1.46 -10.45
C THR A 46 -26.83 -0.85 -10.33
N TYR A 47 -25.80 -1.64 -10.60
CA TYR A 47 -24.44 -1.13 -10.71
C TYR A 47 -24.33 -0.19 -11.91
N ASN A 48 -23.97 1.07 -11.66
CA ASN A 48 -23.75 2.06 -12.70
C ASN A 48 -22.28 2.09 -13.15
N TYR A 49 -21.36 1.91 -12.21
CA TYR A 49 -19.92 1.85 -12.46
C TYR A 49 -19.24 0.95 -11.44
N VAL A 50 -18.46 -0.02 -11.92
CA VAL A 50 -17.62 -0.91 -11.12
C VAL A 50 -16.21 -0.84 -11.69
N THR A 51 -15.21 -0.67 -10.83
CA THR A 51 -13.80 -0.55 -11.22
C THR A 51 -12.93 -1.52 -10.45
N ASP A 52 -11.94 -2.09 -11.12
CA ASP A 52 -10.90 -2.93 -10.53
C ASP A 52 -9.92 -2.12 -9.67
N GLU A 53 -9.81 -0.81 -9.89
CA GLU A 53 -8.98 0.10 -9.09
C GLU A 53 -9.34 0.08 -7.59
N SER A 54 -10.62 -0.16 -7.29
CA SER A 54 -11.13 -0.22 -5.92
C SER A 54 -11.14 -1.63 -5.32
N LEU A 55 -10.97 -2.66 -6.15
CA LEU A 55 -11.03 -4.03 -5.66
C LEU A 55 -9.84 -4.27 -4.73
N ARG A 56 -10.13 -4.79 -3.56
CA ARG A 56 -9.18 -5.40 -2.63
C ARG A 56 -9.63 -6.84 -2.39
N ILE A 57 -8.68 -7.76 -2.32
CA ILE A 57 -8.93 -9.19 -2.11
C ILE A 57 -7.88 -9.75 -1.16
N SER A 58 -8.32 -10.57 -0.22
CA SER A 58 -7.48 -11.32 0.71
C SER A 58 -7.16 -12.71 0.14
N ASP A 59 -6.16 -13.38 0.69
CA ASP A 59 -5.75 -14.73 0.33
C ASP A 59 -6.86 -15.76 0.55
N ASN A 60 -7.72 -15.52 1.56
CA ASN A 60 -8.89 -16.37 1.79
C ASN A 60 -10.05 -16.08 0.83
N GLY A 61 -9.95 -15.08 -0.05
CA GLY A 61 -10.92 -14.73 -1.08
C GLY A 61 -12.04 -13.78 -0.63
N ILE A 62 -11.93 -13.17 0.55
CA ILE A 62 -12.79 -12.04 0.93
C ILE A 62 -12.41 -10.87 0.04
N CYS A 63 -13.40 -10.14 -0.45
CA CYS A 63 -13.15 -8.95 -1.26
C CYS A 63 -13.87 -7.73 -0.68
N ALA A 64 -13.32 -6.56 -0.96
CA ALA A 64 -13.99 -5.29 -0.79
C ALA A 64 -13.85 -4.47 -2.08
N PHE A 65 -14.90 -3.75 -2.46
CA PHE A 65 -14.83 -2.88 -3.63
C PHE A 65 -15.84 -1.74 -3.54
N TYR A 66 -15.48 -0.64 -4.17
CA TYR A 66 -16.35 0.50 -4.35
C TYR A 66 -17.08 0.42 -5.69
N CYS A 67 -18.33 0.84 -5.70
CA CYS A 67 -19.06 1.05 -6.94
C CYS A 67 -19.97 2.27 -6.86
N GLN A 68 -20.30 2.78 -8.04
CA GLN A 68 -21.45 3.68 -8.17
C GLN A 68 -22.66 2.86 -8.56
N VAL A 69 -23.80 3.20 -7.99
CA VAL A 69 -25.09 2.57 -8.29
C VAL A 69 -26.03 3.60 -8.92
N ARG A 70 -27.11 3.11 -9.52
CA ARG A 70 -28.19 3.94 -10.02
C ARG A 70 -29.52 3.30 -9.65
N GLY A 71 -30.42 4.10 -9.09
CA GLY A 71 -31.76 3.64 -8.71
C GLY A 71 -32.73 4.81 -8.56
N ASN A 72 -33.82 4.57 -7.84
CA ASN A 72 -34.71 5.63 -7.42
C ASN A 72 -34.10 6.26 -6.17
N ASN A 73 -33.37 7.37 -6.36
CA ASN A 73 -32.65 8.20 -5.37
C ASN A 73 -32.95 7.88 -3.90
N PRO A 74 -31.91 7.81 -3.06
CA PRO A 74 -30.78 8.76 -3.13
C PRO A 74 -29.35 8.19 -3.10
N ILE A 75 -29.20 6.87 -3.13
CA ILE A 75 -27.89 6.23 -3.01
C ILE A 75 -27.16 6.29 -4.36
N ASP A 76 -25.97 6.86 -4.41
CA ASP A 76 -25.14 6.94 -5.63
C ASP A 76 -23.84 6.13 -5.48
N SER A 77 -23.41 5.84 -4.25
CA SER A 77 -22.13 5.21 -3.95
C SER A 77 -22.23 4.14 -2.87
N VAL A 78 -21.55 3.01 -3.10
CA VAL A 78 -21.57 1.86 -2.19
C VAL A 78 -20.18 1.25 -2.04
N LEU A 79 -19.81 0.95 -0.81
CA LEU A 79 -18.71 0.05 -0.47
C LEU A 79 -19.28 -1.32 -0.11
N TYR A 80 -18.90 -2.32 -0.90
CA TYR A 80 -19.27 -3.71 -0.68
C TYR A 80 -18.15 -4.51 -0.03
N ARG A 81 -18.53 -5.52 0.74
CA ARG A 81 -17.69 -6.64 1.14
C ARG A 81 -18.32 -7.95 0.69
N GLY A 82 -17.52 -8.87 0.14
CA GLY A 82 -17.98 -10.19 -0.30
C GLY A 82 -17.17 -11.30 0.34
N LEU A 83 -17.86 -12.30 0.89
CA LEU A 83 -17.21 -13.56 1.29
C LEU A 83 -16.89 -14.41 0.05
N PRO A 84 -15.91 -15.34 0.14
CA PRO A 84 -15.60 -16.25 -0.95
C PRO A 84 -16.84 -17.06 -1.34
N ARG A 85 -17.34 -16.86 -2.56
CA ARG A 85 -18.59 -17.48 -3.07
C ARG A 85 -19.84 -17.20 -2.21
N GLY A 86 -19.78 -16.17 -1.36
CA GLY A 86 -20.87 -15.74 -0.50
C GLY A 86 -21.63 -14.55 -1.07
N PRO A 87 -22.71 -14.11 -0.38
CA PRO A 87 -23.41 -12.90 -0.76
C PRO A 87 -22.52 -11.67 -0.53
N LEU A 88 -22.82 -10.61 -1.29
CA LEU A 88 -22.29 -9.28 -1.04
C LEU A 88 -23.04 -8.60 0.10
N GLU A 89 -22.27 -8.02 1.02
CA GLU A 89 -22.70 -7.19 2.12
C GLU A 89 -22.42 -5.72 1.79
N VAL A 90 -23.39 -4.85 2.04
CA VAL A 90 -23.20 -3.40 2.00
C VAL A 90 -22.49 -2.99 3.30
N VAL A 91 -21.24 -2.54 3.18
CA VAL A 91 -20.50 -1.97 4.32
C VAL A 91 -20.97 -0.53 4.54
N ALA A 92 -20.96 0.28 3.49
CA ALA A 92 -21.32 1.69 3.58
C ALA A 92 -22.02 2.16 2.30
N THR A 93 -22.94 3.10 2.45
CA THR A 93 -23.54 3.87 1.36
C THR A 93 -23.38 5.35 1.65
N ASP A 94 -23.50 6.19 0.63
CA ASP A 94 -23.97 7.54 0.91
C ASP A 94 -25.36 7.50 1.58
N GLU A 95 -25.63 8.53 2.37
CA GLU A 95 -26.76 8.66 3.31
C GLU A 95 -26.77 7.70 4.50
N MET A 96 -25.72 6.90 4.67
CA MET A 96 -25.62 6.07 5.86
C MET A 96 -25.25 6.94 7.08
N GLN A 97 -26.11 6.98 8.09
CA GLN A 97 -25.72 7.45 9.42
C GLN A 97 -24.93 6.35 10.12
N ILE A 98 -23.66 6.63 10.44
CA ILE A 98 -22.80 5.69 11.17
C ILE A 98 -22.58 6.12 12.63
N PRO A 99 -22.35 5.18 13.56
CA PRO A 99 -21.89 5.50 14.91
C PRO A 99 -20.66 6.41 14.91
N GLY A 100 -20.55 7.27 15.92
CA GLY A 100 -19.47 8.27 16.03
C GLY A 100 -19.81 9.62 15.39
N LEU A 101 -20.82 9.69 14.51
CA LEU A 101 -21.29 10.96 13.96
C LEU A 101 -22.47 11.55 14.76
N PRO A 102 -22.63 12.89 14.79
CA PRO A 102 -23.81 13.52 15.38
C PRO A 102 -25.12 13.07 14.71
N PRO A 103 -26.26 13.10 15.42
CA PRO A 103 -27.56 12.76 14.85
C PRO A 103 -27.89 13.53 13.56
N GLY A 104 -28.24 12.81 12.50
CA GLY A 104 -28.59 13.37 11.18
C GLY A 104 -27.39 13.74 10.31
N VAL A 105 -26.15 13.60 10.79
CA VAL A 105 -24.95 13.65 9.94
C VAL A 105 -24.75 12.27 9.35
N GLU A 106 -24.65 12.22 8.03
CA GLU A 106 -24.58 10.99 7.23
C GLU A 106 -23.33 11.01 6.35
N LEU A 107 -22.96 9.85 5.81
CA LEU A 107 -21.95 9.78 4.76
C LEU A 107 -22.48 10.47 3.50
N GLY A 108 -21.84 11.53 3.03
CA GLY A 108 -22.23 12.23 1.80
C GLY A 108 -21.67 11.57 0.54
N ARG A 109 -20.43 11.09 0.61
CA ARG A 109 -19.79 10.33 -0.48
C ARG A 109 -18.78 9.36 0.10
N VAL A 110 -18.88 8.10 -0.31
CA VAL A 110 -17.83 7.11 -0.09
C VAL A 110 -16.83 7.18 -1.24
N PHE A 111 -15.52 7.14 -0.97
CA PHE A 111 -14.47 7.17 -1.98
C PHE A 111 -13.86 5.78 -2.19
N GLY A 112 -13.29 5.51 -3.38
CA GLY A 112 -13.21 4.15 -3.91
C GLY A 112 -11.86 3.58 -4.31
N SER A 113 -10.95 4.31 -4.96
CA SER A 113 -9.78 3.67 -5.59
C SER A 113 -8.57 3.51 -4.67
N HIS A 114 -8.15 4.59 -4.01
CA HIS A 114 -6.97 4.60 -3.11
C HIS A 114 -7.37 4.72 -1.63
N ASP A 115 -8.65 5.03 -1.39
CA ASP A 115 -9.17 5.50 -0.12
C ASP A 115 -9.57 4.37 0.85
N ILE A 116 -9.41 3.10 0.45
CA ILE A 116 -9.84 1.92 1.22
C ILE A 116 -8.60 1.13 1.67
N GLY A 117 -8.38 1.05 2.98
CA GLY A 117 -7.54 0.03 3.59
C GLY A 117 -8.35 -1.24 3.82
N PHE A 118 -7.74 -2.40 3.57
CA PHE A 118 -8.38 -3.72 3.67
C PHE A 118 -7.41 -4.73 4.29
N SER A 119 -7.92 -5.63 5.14
CA SER A 119 -7.13 -6.66 5.84
C SER A 119 -7.47 -8.09 5.41
N GLU A 120 -6.63 -9.06 5.76
CA GLU A 120 -6.90 -10.51 5.53
C GLU A 120 -8.19 -10.98 6.22
N SER A 121 -8.54 -10.38 7.36
CA SER A 121 -9.79 -10.64 8.10
C SER A 121 -11.03 -10.03 7.44
N GLY A 122 -10.86 -9.22 6.38
CA GLY A 122 -11.97 -8.55 5.69
C GLY A 122 -12.44 -7.25 6.36
N PHE A 123 -11.68 -6.71 7.32
CA PHE A 123 -11.93 -5.37 7.85
C PHE A 123 -11.56 -4.32 6.81
N VAL A 124 -12.31 -3.22 6.83
CA VAL A 124 -12.09 -2.05 6.00
C VAL A 124 -11.93 -0.79 6.85
N VAL A 125 -11.03 0.08 6.39
CA VAL A 125 -10.95 1.47 6.82
C VAL A 125 -11.03 2.34 5.59
N PHE A 126 -11.78 3.43 5.63
CA PHE A 126 -11.94 4.29 4.48
C PHE A 126 -12.16 5.75 4.84
N TYR A 127 -11.84 6.61 3.88
CA TYR A 127 -12.10 8.03 3.91
C TYR A 127 -13.48 8.34 3.29
N ALA A 128 -14.27 9.20 3.92
CA ALA A 128 -15.59 9.59 3.43
C ALA A 128 -15.86 11.09 3.62
N ALA A 129 -16.68 11.64 2.73
CA ALA A 129 -17.29 12.95 2.93
C ALA A 129 -18.57 12.79 3.78
N LEU A 130 -18.98 13.87 4.44
CA LEU A 130 -20.15 13.95 5.28
C LEU A 130 -21.18 14.90 4.67
N SER A 131 -22.44 14.64 4.96
CA SER A 131 -23.59 15.49 4.63
C SER A 131 -24.51 15.60 5.84
N GLY A 132 -25.45 16.56 5.81
CA GLY A 132 -26.45 16.73 6.85
C GLY A 132 -26.30 18.03 7.67
N PRO A 133 -27.02 18.14 8.80
CA PRO A 133 -27.08 19.36 9.59
C PRO A 133 -25.73 19.78 10.14
N ASN A 134 -25.41 21.08 10.04
CA ASN A 134 -24.18 21.68 10.57
C ASN A 134 -22.88 21.07 10.03
N VAL A 135 -22.93 20.37 8.90
CA VAL A 135 -21.74 19.98 8.14
C VAL A 135 -21.36 21.16 7.25
N GLY A 136 -20.27 21.83 7.60
CA GLY A 136 -19.65 22.89 6.80
C GLY A 136 -18.31 22.44 6.23
N PRO A 137 -17.64 23.27 5.40
CA PRO A 137 -16.40 22.90 4.69
C PRO A 137 -15.15 22.61 5.55
N SER A 138 -15.28 22.58 6.88
CA SER A 138 -14.18 22.37 7.85
C SER A 138 -14.56 21.25 8.84
N GLY A 139 -15.51 20.41 8.44
CA GLY A 139 -16.03 19.31 9.23
C GLY A 139 -16.85 18.35 8.37
N ASP A 140 -16.49 18.29 7.08
CA ASP A 140 -17.18 17.51 6.06
C ASP A 140 -16.43 16.24 5.68
N LEU A 141 -15.35 15.89 6.38
CA LEU A 141 -14.57 14.68 6.16
C LEU A 141 -14.49 13.79 7.41
N CYS A 142 -14.38 12.47 7.21
CA CYS A 142 -14.09 11.52 8.28
C CYS A 142 -13.26 10.32 7.81
N ILE A 143 -12.65 9.65 8.78
CA ILE A 143 -12.15 8.28 8.64
C ILE A 143 -13.14 7.34 9.34
N VAL A 144 -13.51 6.29 8.62
CA VAL A 144 -14.46 5.26 9.06
C VAL A 144 -13.75 3.93 9.08
N SER A 145 -13.97 3.13 10.12
CA SER A 145 -13.45 1.77 10.19
C SER A 145 -14.52 0.83 10.71
N ASP A 146 -14.55 -0.41 10.21
CA ASP A 146 -15.32 -1.50 10.80
C ASP A 146 -14.46 -2.49 11.60
N GLY A 147 -13.18 -2.18 11.79
CA GLY A 147 -12.18 -2.99 12.52
C GLY A 147 -12.54 -3.30 13.97
N ARG A 148 -13.51 -2.57 14.53
CA ARG A 148 -14.01 -2.81 15.90
C ARG A 148 -15.03 -3.94 16.00
N GLY A 149 -15.39 -4.60 14.89
CA GLY A 149 -16.26 -5.78 14.86
C GLY A 149 -17.75 -5.50 15.06
N PHE A 150 -18.17 -4.23 15.12
CA PHE A 150 -19.59 -3.82 15.32
C PHE A 150 -20.19 -3.10 14.11
N GLY A 151 -19.58 -3.24 12.92
CA GLY A 151 -19.91 -2.45 11.73
C GLY A 151 -19.12 -1.13 11.65
N PRO A 152 -19.32 -0.34 10.59
CA PRO A 152 -18.55 0.88 10.36
C PRO A 152 -18.83 1.93 11.45
N VAL A 153 -17.78 2.53 11.99
CA VAL A 153 -17.82 3.64 12.96
C VAL A 153 -16.87 4.74 12.52
N ALA A 154 -17.27 6.00 12.68
CA ALA A 154 -16.36 7.12 12.50
C ALA A 154 -15.32 7.11 13.61
N ILE A 155 -14.04 6.97 13.24
CA ILE A 155 -12.92 6.95 14.19
C ILE A 155 -12.22 8.30 14.30
N ALA A 156 -12.34 9.15 13.27
CA ALA A 156 -11.90 10.53 13.30
C ALA A 156 -12.76 11.39 12.36
N ARG A 157 -13.01 12.64 12.72
CA ARG A 157 -13.76 13.60 11.91
C ARG A 157 -13.03 14.94 11.88
N GLU A 158 -13.03 15.57 10.71
CA GLU A 158 -12.51 16.92 10.52
C GLU A 158 -13.21 17.93 11.44
N GLY A 159 -12.45 18.88 11.97
CA GLY A 159 -12.91 19.87 12.95
C GLY A 159 -13.04 19.32 14.38
N GLU A 160 -12.80 18.02 14.61
CA GLU A 160 -12.79 17.45 15.96
C GLU A 160 -11.40 17.49 16.60
N GLN A 161 -11.37 17.54 17.94
CA GLN A 161 -10.15 17.50 18.73
C GLN A 161 -9.36 16.21 18.44
N VAL A 162 -8.06 16.38 18.19
CA VAL A 162 -7.14 15.24 18.03
C VAL A 162 -6.82 14.68 19.43
N PRO A 163 -7.12 13.39 19.71
CA PRO A 163 -6.83 12.79 21.01
C PRO A 163 -5.34 12.85 21.38
N GLY A 164 -5.05 13.20 22.63
CA GLY A 164 -3.69 13.27 23.17
C GLY A 164 -2.93 14.56 22.84
N LEU A 165 -3.47 15.43 21.99
CA LEU A 165 -2.90 16.77 21.74
C LEU A 165 -3.54 17.82 22.64
N SER A 166 -2.95 19.01 22.68
CA SER A 166 -3.48 20.14 23.46
C SER A 166 -4.89 20.53 22.99
N ASP A 167 -5.69 21.02 23.93
CA ASP A 167 -7.03 21.53 23.65
C ASP A 167 -7.01 22.56 22.51
N GLY A 168 -7.90 22.38 21.52
CA GLY A 168 -8.01 23.24 20.35
C GLY A 168 -7.15 22.81 19.16
N VAL A 169 -6.39 21.71 19.26
CA VAL A 169 -5.73 21.09 18.10
C VAL A 169 -6.70 20.14 17.41
N LEU A 170 -7.11 20.49 16.19
CA LEU A 170 -8.18 19.82 15.46
C LEU A 170 -7.66 19.07 14.23
N TYR A 171 -8.41 18.07 13.78
CA TYR A 171 -8.20 17.47 12.46
C TYR A 171 -8.60 18.46 11.36
N ALA A 172 -7.64 18.86 10.52
CA ALA A 172 -7.87 19.75 9.37
C ALA A 172 -8.12 19.00 8.05
N GLY A 173 -7.90 17.68 8.04
CA GLY A 173 -8.05 16.86 6.85
C GLY A 173 -7.31 15.54 6.98
N PHE A 174 -7.56 14.64 6.02
CA PHE A 174 -7.04 13.28 6.03
C PHE A 174 -6.41 12.93 4.69
N ALA A 175 -5.35 12.14 4.71
CA ALA A 175 -4.81 11.55 3.49
C ALA A 175 -5.70 10.40 2.99
N ARG A 176 -5.61 10.15 1.68
CA ARG A 176 -6.47 9.23 0.92
C ARG A 176 -5.91 7.81 0.85
N ASN A 177 -5.37 7.32 1.95
CA ASN A 177 -4.68 6.04 2.00
C ASN A 177 -4.63 5.44 3.43
N PRO A 178 -5.74 5.41 4.19
CA PRO A 178 -5.73 4.72 5.48
C PRO A 178 -5.44 3.23 5.28
N ARG A 179 -4.85 2.58 6.28
CA ARG A 179 -4.51 1.15 6.27
C ARG A 179 -5.06 0.47 7.51
N ILE A 180 -5.39 -0.81 7.43
CA ILE A 180 -5.93 -1.60 8.54
C ILE A 180 -5.35 -3.01 8.51
N ASN A 181 -5.09 -3.60 9.67
CA ASN A 181 -4.63 -4.98 9.80
C ASN A 181 -5.74 -5.95 10.23
N SER A 182 -5.39 -7.23 10.37
CA SER A 182 -6.35 -8.30 10.71
C SER A 182 -6.86 -8.28 12.14
N GLU A 183 -6.24 -7.49 13.02
CA GLU A 183 -6.71 -7.19 14.38
C GLU A 183 -7.63 -5.96 14.44
N GLY A 184 -7.85 -5.30 13.30
CA GLY A 184 -8.71 -4.13 13.18
C GLY A 184 -8.03 -2.80 13.55
N GLU A 185 -6.71 -2.80 13.70
CA GLU A 185 -5.92 -1.61 14.02
C GLU A 185 -5.73 -0.78 12.75
N ALA A 186 -6.16 0.48 12.79
CA ALA A 186 -6.21 1.36 11.63
C ALA A 186 -5.21 2.51 11.73
N VAL A 187 -4.33 2.65 10.74
CA VAL A 187 -3.34 3.74 10.64
C VAL A 187 -3.78 4.72 9.55
N PHE A 188 -3.75 6.01 9.87
CA PHE A 188 -4.15 7.07 8.94
C PHE A 188 -3.35 8.34 9.17
N PHE A 189 -3.10 9.07 8.07
CA PHE A 189 -2.35 10.32 8.09
C PHE A 189 -3.29 11.52 8.12
N VAL A 190 -2.95 12.54 8.90
CA VAL A 190 -3.78 13.72 9.13
C VAL A 190 -3.02 15.02 8.96
N SER A 191 -3.75 16.04 8.50
CA SER A 191 -3.37 17.44 8.69
C SER A 191 -4.04 17.98 9.95
N LEU A 192 -3.36 18.90 10.63
CA LEU A 192 -3.79 19.49 11.89
C LEU A 192 -3.98 20.99 11.73
N GLU A 193 -4.92 21.54 12.49
CA GLU A 193 -5.11 23.00 12.61
C GLU A 193 -5.42 23.39 14.07
N GLY A 194 -5.56 24.70 14.29
CA GLY A 194 -5.95 25.27 15.57
C GLY A 194 -4.78 25.85 16.36
N ASP A 195 -4.98 26.01 17.67
CA ASP A 195 -4.08 26.77 18.52
C ASP A 195 -2.71 26.09 18.66
N GLY A 196 -1.64 26.85 18.39
CA GLY A 196 -0.27 26.34 18.46
C GLY A 196 0.12 25.41 17.30
N VAL A 197 -0.74 25.27 16.28
CA VAL A 197 -0.43 24.55 15.04
C VAL A 197 -0.01 25.55 13.95
N GLY A 198 1.12 25.29 13.32
CA GLY A 198 1.62 26.00 12.16
C GLY A 198 2.38 25.05 11.24
N SER A 199 2.98 25.58 10.17
CA SER A 199 3.58 24.78 9.09
C SER A 199 4.81 23.93 9.46
N LEU A 200 5.13 23.80 10.74
CA LEU A 200 6.22 22.98 11.26
C LEU A 200 5.73 21.80 12.09
N ASN A 201 4.43 21.76 12.43
CA ASN A 201 3.83 20.78 13.33
C ASN A 201 2.38 20.44 12.94
N ASP A 202 2.03 20.61 11.66
CA ASP A 202 0.68 20.47 11.11
C ASP A 202 0.41 19.10 10.48
N LYS A 203 1.35 18.15 10.53
CA LYS A 203 1.13 16.77 10.05
C LYS A 203 1.38 15.73 11.14
N ALA A 204 0.55 14.68 11.12
CA ALA A 204 0.71 13.54 12.02
C ALA A 204 0.27 12.22 11.38
N LEU A 205 0.85 11.13 11.88
CA LEU A 205 0.40 9.76 11.67
C LEU A 205 -0.34 9.31 12.92
N CYS A 206 -1.59 8.88 12.78
CA CYS A 206 -2.45 8.42 13.86
C CYS A 206 -2.73 6.93 13.73
N ILE A 207 -3.05 6.29 14.86
CA ILE A 207 -3.49 4.91 14.93
C ILE A 207 -4.75 4.78 15.78
N ASP A 208 -5.75 4.06 15.30
CA ASP A 208 -6.89 3.56 16.08
C ASP A 208 -6.63 2.10 16.46
N ILE A 209 -6.64 1.80 17.75
CA ILE A 209 -6.54 0.42 18.25
C ILE A 209 -7.89 0.04 18.86
N PRO A 210 -8.56 -1.03 18.39
CA PRO A 210 -9.82 -1.48 18.96
C PRO A 210 -9.74 -1.64 20.49
N GLY A 211 -10.63 -0.95 21.20
CA GLY A 211 -10.69 -0.95 22.68
C GLY A 211 -9.81 0.11 23.36
N ALA A 212 -8.75 0.61 22.72
CA ALA A 212 -7.93 1.71 23.23
C ALA A 212 -8.28 3.07 22.60
N GLY A 213 -8.78 3.06 21.35
CA GLY A 213 -9.15 4.25 20.59
C GLY A 213 -7.99 4.87 19.82
N VAL A 214 -8.20 6.11 19.35
CA VAL A 214 -7.23 6.84 18.52
C VAL A 214 -6.13 7.48 19.37
N SER A 215 -4.90 7.40 18.86
CA SER A 215 -3.74 8.11 19.40
C SER A 215 -2.80 8.60 18.28
N VAL A 216 -1.97 9.60 18.60
CA VAL A 216 -0.94 10.11 17.69
C VAL A 216 0.33 9.26 17.83
N LEU A 217 0.75 8.64 16.74
CA LEU A 217 1.95 7.81 16.68
C LEU A 217 3.22 8.64 16.47
N ALA A 218 3.17 9.55 15.51
CA ALA A 218 4.25 10.46 15.17
C ALA A 218 3.67 11.78 14.65
N ARG A 219 4.26 12.90 15.06
CA ARG A 219 3.83 14.23 14.64
C ARG A 219 5.05 15.08 14.34
N GLU A 220 4.93 15.94 13.34
CA GLU A 220 5.96 16.93 13.05
C GLU A 220 6.27 17.81 14.27
N PHE A 221 7.52 18.25 14.34
CA PHE A 221 8.16 18.97 15.43
C PHE A 221 8.41 18.17 16.72
N ASP A 222 7.73 17.06 16.94
CA ASP A 222 7.96 16.22 18.11
C ASP A 222 9.30 15.47 18.02
N GLN A 223 9.84 15.07 19.17
CA GLN A 223 11.02 14.22 19.24
C GLN A 223 10.80 12.96 18.38
N ALA A 224 11.72 12.71 17.46
CA ALA A 224 11.69 11.51 16.66
C ALA A 224 12.01 10.30 17.55
N GLN A 225 11.03 9.41 17.74
CA GLN A 225 11.23 8.20 18.53
C GLN A 225 12.18 7.24 17.80
N GLY A 226 13.02 6.53 18.55
CA GLY A 226 14.10 5.70 17.99
C GLY A 226 15.37 6.49 17.62
N PHE A 227 15.36 7.82 17.74
CA PHE A 227 16.53 8.67 17.47
C PHE A 227 17.09 9.31 18.74
N GLU A 228 18.33 9.80 18.64
CA GLU A 228 18.97 10.57 19.70
C GLU A 228 18.13 11.81 20.07
N ARG A 229 18.25 12.23 21.33
CA ARG A 229 17.54 13.39 21.85
C ARG A 229 17.92 14.66 21.06
N GLY A 230 16.90 15.41 20.66
CA GLY A 230 17.05 16.65 19.89
C GLY A 230 16.89 16.47 18.38
N ILE A 231 16.77 15.23 17.90
CA ILE A 231 16.26 14.92 16.56
C ILE A 231 14.73 14.92 16.61
N ARG A 232 14.10 15.64 15.70
CA ARG A 232 12.65 15.75 15.58
C ARG A 232 12.16 15.28 14.23
N TYR A 233 10.90 14.89 14.16
CA TYR A 233 10.20 14.75 12.89
C TYR A 233 10.07 16.16 12.27
N ALA A 234 10.72 16.42 11.15
CA ALA A 234 10.66 17.69 10.44
C ALA A 234 9.74 17.65 9.22
N GLY A 235 9.36 16.46 8.79
CA GLY A 235 8.37 16.21 7.76
C GLY A 235 7.80 14.81 7.91
N MET A 236 6.48 14.69 7.78
CA MET A 236 5.81 13.38 7.79
C MET A 236 5.34 13.01 6.38
N SER A 237 5.53 11.76 5.99
CA SER A 237 5.10 11.23 4.70
C SER A 237 3.72 10.61 4.79
N GLU A 238 2.87 10.88 3.80
CA GLU A 238 1.63 10.11 3.60
C GLU A 238 1.94 8.67 3.13
N LEU A 239 3.14 8.40 2.61
CA LEU A 239 3.55 7.05 2.22
C LEU A 239 3.98 6.25 3.44
N PHE A 240 3.14 5.29 3.83
CA PHE A 240 3.40 4.27 4.84
C PHE A 240 2.77 2.94 4.41
N GLN A 241 3.19 1.84 5.01
CA GLN A 241 2.62 0.50 4.80
C GLN A 241 2.36 -0.16 6.14
N LEU A 242 1.20 -0.81 6.27
CA LEU A 242 0.83 -1.62 7.42
C LEU A 242 0.51 -3.02 6.88
N ASN A 243 1.09 -4.06 7.49
CA ASN A 243 0.75 -5.44 7.17
C ASN A 243 -0.34 -5.99 8.09
N ASN A 244 -0.79 -7.21 7.82
CA ASN A 244 -1.87 -7.85 8.58
C ASN A 244 -1.45 -8.30 9.99
N SER A 245 -0.15 -8.35 10.28
CA SER A 245 0.40 -8.70 11.61
C SER A 245 0.73 -7.47 12.48
N GLY A 246 0.39 -6.26 12.04
CA GLY A 246 0.61 -5.04 12.85
C GLY A 246 2.02 -4.45 12.77
N HIS A 247 2.80 -4.77 11.74
CA HIS A 247 4.03 -4.03 11.47
C HIS A 247 3.75 -2.88 10.48
N LEU A 248 4.15 -1.69 10.89
CA LEU A 248 4.08 -0.45 10.13
C LEU A 248 5.48 -0.02 9.73
N VAL A 249 5.70 0.22 8.44
CA VAL A 249 6.85 1.00 7.98
C VAL A 249 6.39 2.35 7.47
N PHE A 250 7.00 3.42 7.98
CA PHE A 250 6.71 4.79 7.55
C PHE A 250 7.99 5.58 7.32
N PHE A 251 7.86 6.64 6.52
CA PHE A 251 8.96 7.50 6.13
C PHE A 251 8.85 8.89 6.75
N THR A 252 9.99 9.47 7.13
CA THR A 252 10.03 10.81 7.71
C THR A 252 11.26 11.59 7.27
N LYS A 253 11.07 12.91 7.15
CA LYS A 253 12.16 13.87 7.17
C LYS A 253 12.51 14.21 8.61
N LEU A 254 13.80 14.25 8.92
CA LEU A 254 14.33 14.58 10.23
C LEU A 254 14.82 16.03 10.26
N GLY A 255 14.84 16.62 11.44
CA GLY A 255 15.49 17.89 11.71
C GLY A 255 16.05 17.92 13.12
N GLY A 256 16.76 18.99 13.46
CA GLY A 256 17.34 19.14 14.80
C GLY A 256 18.85 19.15 14.81
N VAL A 257 19.43 18.93 15.98
CA VAL A 257 20.88 18.99 16.18
C VAL A 257 21.54 17.86 15.38
N GLY A 258 22.59 18.19 14.62
CA GLY A 258 23.33 17.21 13.82
C GLY A 258 22.62 16.72 12.56
N VAL A 259 21.42 17.25 12.26
CA VAL A 259 20.68 16.91 11.03
C VAL A 259 21.00 17.92 9.93
N THR A 260 21.40 17.42 8.77
CA THR A 260 21.74 18.16 7.55
C THR A 260 20.96 17.58 6.37
N THR A 261 21.04 18.20 5.19
CA THR A 261 20.39 17.65 3.98
C THR A 261 20.84 16.25 3.61
N ASP A 262 22.05 15.86 4.05
CA ASP A 262 22.66 14.60 3.66
C ASP A 262 22.27 13.45 4.61
N ASN A 263 21.57 13.75 5.72
CA ASN A 263 21.17 12.76 6.73
C ASN A 263 19.77 12.98 7.34
N ASN A 264 18.90 13.68 6.61
CA ASN A 264 17.58 14.10 7.07
C ASN A 264 16.43 13.19 6.65
N GLU A 265 16.68 11.95 6.23
CA GLU A 265 15.62 11.02 5.85
C GLU A 265 15.75 9.72 6.62
N ALA A 266 14.63 9.13 7.00
CA ALA A 266 14.63 7.80 7.61
C ALA A 266 13.39 6.99 7.24
N ALA A 267 13.61 5.68 7.08
CA ALA A 267 12.58 4.66 7.15
C ALA A 267 12.53 4.10 8.58
N VAL A 268 11.33 4.06 9.16
CA VAL A 268 11.10 3.65 10.55
C VAL A 268 10.11 2.49 10.55
N LEU A 269 10.47 1.41 11.25
CA LEU A 269 9.61 0.28 11.56
C LEU A 269 8.97 0.48 12.94
N TYR A 270 7.68 0.21 13.04
CA TYR A 270 6.91 0.18 14.27
C TYR A 270 6.06 -1.08 14.28
N GLU A 271 6.32 -1.98 15.22
CA GLU A 271 5.38 -3.03 15.60
C GLU A 271 4.39 -2.43 16.61
N ILE A 272 3.09 -2.62 16.38
CA ILE A 272 2.08 -1.95 17.19
C ILE A 272 2.22 -2.33 18.67
N GLY A 273 2.40 -1.32 19.52
CA GLY A 273 2.63 -1.48 20.96
C GLY A 273 4.10 -1.45 21.37
N GLU A 274 5.03 -1.49 20.42
CA GLU A 274 6.49 -1.52 20.66
C GLU A 274 7.16 -0.16 20.41
N ALA A 275 8.49 -0.08 20.57
CA ALA A 275 9.24 1.14 20.27
C ALA A 275 9.53 1.29 18.77
N HIS A 276 9.59 2.54 18.29
CA HIS A 276 10.04 2.84 16.92
C HIS A 276 11.49 2.39 16.70
N THR A 277 11.73 1.68 15.61
CA THR A 277 13.04 1.18 15.21
C THR A 277 13.47 1.78 13.88
N VAL A 278 14.67 2.35 13.83
CA VAL A 278 15.22 2.95 12.59
C VAL A 278 15.74 1.82 11.70
N VAL A 279 15.16 1.69 10.50
CA VAL A 279 15.56 0.66 9.52
C VAL A 279 16.72 1.17 8.67
N ALA A 280 16.58 2.39 8.15
CA ALA A 280 17.57 3.04 7.31
C ALA A 280 17.49 4.56 7.51
N ARG A 281 18.63 5.23 7.35
CA ARG A 281 18.73 6.68 7.44
C ARG A 281 19.76 7.18 6.43
N THR A 282 19.46 8.28 5.74
CA THR A 282 20.48 8.93 4.89
C THR A 282 21.71 9.34 5.70
N GLY A 283 22.87 9.30 5.04
CA GLY A 283 24.18 9.56 5.65
C GLY A 283 24.69 8.44 6.56
N ASN A 284 23.93 7.38 6.80
CA ASN A 284 24.43 6.18 7.49
C ASN A 284 25.13 5.26 6.49
N GLN A 285 26.23 4.64 6.94
CA GLN A 285 26.95 3.66 6.14
C GLN A 285 26.05 2.48 5.78
N VAL A 286 26.15 2.02 4.53
CA VAL A 286 25.49 0.79 4.10
C VAL A 286 26.35 -0.40 4.50
N GLN A 287 25.88 -1.16 5.49
CA GLN A 287 26.55 -2.38 5.94
C GLN A 287 26.65 -3.38 4.77
N GLY A 288 27.82 -3.99 4.61
CA GLY A 288 28.12 -4.89 3.48
C GLY A 288 28.80 -4.21 2.29
N MET A 289 28.86 -2.87 2.27
CA MET A 289 29.62 -2.12 1.27
C MET A 289 30.98 -1.65 1.79
N THR A 290 31.79 -1.08 0.89
CA THR A 290 33.03 -0.39 1.25
C THR A 290 32.76 0.69 2.32
N GLU A 291 33.74 0.91 3.20
CA GLU A 291 33.69 1.99 4.18
C GLU A 291 33.41 3.34 3.49
N ASP A 292 32.66 4.21 4.18
CA ASP A 292 32.19 5.52 3.68
C ASP A 292 31.22 5.47 2.48
N VAL A 293 30.69 4.31 2.10
CA VAL A 293 29.48 4.24 1.25
C VAL A 293 28.25 4.35 2.13
N TYR A 294 27.41 5.35 1.86
CA TYR A 294 26.25 5.70 2.69
C TYR A 294 24.97 5.86 1.86
N PHE A 295 23.81 5.73 2.52
CA PHE A 295 22.52 6.04 1.90
C PHE A 295 22.42 7.52 1.55
N SER A 296 22.28 7.87 0.27
CA SER A 296 22.16 9.26 -0.18
C SER A 296 20.70 9.70 -0.35
N ASP A 297 19.81 8.77 -0.67
CA ASP A 297 18.36 8.98 -0.80
C ASP A 297 17.63 7.65 -0.52
N LEU A 298 16.56 7.72 0.26
CA LEU A 298 15.70 6.57 0.54
C LEU A 298 14.43 6.71 -0.30
N LYS A 299 14.22 5.79 -1.25
CA LYS A 299 13.06 5.80 -2.15
C LYS A 299 11.80 5.44 -1.39
N ASN A 300 11.22 6.39 -0.67
CA ASN A 300 10.13 6.20 0.30
C ASN A 300 8.96 5.34 -0.21
N TRP A 301 8.57 5.51 -1.47
CA TRP A 301 7.52 4.76 -2.18
C TRP A 301 7.83 3.27 -2.42
N SER A 302 9.08 2.83 -2.24
CA SER A 302 9.51 1.44 -2.43
C SER A 302 9.48 0.60 -1.15
N PHE A 303 9.46 1.21 0.04
CA PHE A 303 9.57 0.48 1.30
C PHE A 303 8.31 -0.34 1.57
N ARG A 304 8.49 -1.61 1.91
CA ARG A 304 7.43 -2.58 2.24
C ARG A 304 7.84 -3.39 3.47
N VAL A 305 6.86 -3.97 4.14
CA VAL A 305 7.07 -4.81 5.33
C VAL A 305 6.27 -6.09 5.18
N SER A 306 6.90 -7.24 5.46
CA SER A 306 6.25 -8.56 5.49
C SER A 306 5.66 -8.86 6.86
N ASN A 307 4.78 -9.86 6.97
CA ASN A 307 4.17 -10.25 8.25
C ASN A 307 5.17 -10.72 9.33
N THR A 308 6.39 -11.10 8.96
CA THR A 308 7.48 -11.44 9.89
C THR A 308 8.19 -10.20 10.46
N GLY A 309 7.86 -9.00 9.96
CA GLY A 309 8.51 -7.74 10.35
C GLY A 309 9.74 -7.39 9.52
N SER A 310 10.11 -8.21 8.53
CA SER A 310 11.20 -7.91 7.62
C SER A 310 10.84 -6.75 6.69
N VAL A 311 11.82 -5.89 6.41
CA VAL A 311 11.61 -4.70 5.57
C VAL A 311 12.32 -4.87 4.23
N LEU A 312 11.67 -4.49 3.14
CA LEU A 312 12.22 -4.43 1.79
C LEU A 312 12.18 -3.00 1.31
N GLY A 313 13.22 -2.52 0.64
CA GLY A 313 13.24 -1.16 0.11
C GLY A 313 14.34 -0.92 -0.91
N GLU A 314 14.20 0.19 -1.62
CA GLU A 314 15.17 0.71 -2.58
C GLU A 314 15.84 1.97 -2.00
N ALA A 315 17.13 2.13 -2.26
CA ALA A 315 17.87 3.33 -1.87
C ALA A 315 18.93 3.68 -2.90
N TYR A 316 19.24 4.96 -3.02
CA TYR A 316 20.48 5.40 -3.63
C TYR A 316 21.59 5.45 -2.59
N VAL A 317 22.82 5.21 -3.06
CA VAL A 317 24.03 5.32 -2.27
C VAL A 317 24.99 6.33 -2.88
N ALA A 318 25.87 6.87 -2.03
CA ALA A 318 26.99 7.68 -2.47
C ALA A 318 28.22 7.32 -1.63
N GLY A 319 29.41 7.62 -2.15
CA GLY A 319 30.66 7.35 -1.45
C GLY A 319 31.79 6.96 -2.40
N PRO A 320 32.94 6.53 -1.86
CA PRO A 320 34.08 6.11 -2.67
C PRO A 320 33.72 4.96 -3.62
N GLY A 321 34.01 5.15 -4.91
CA GLY A 321 33.82 4.12 -5.93
C GLY A 321 32.37 3.95 -6.42
N VAL A 322 31.41 4.73 -5.89
CA VAL A 322 30.04 4.79 -6.40
C VAL A 322 29.94 5.81 -7.53
N THR A 323 29.26 5.45 -8.60
CA THR A 323 28.98 6.23 -9.81
C THR A 323 27.47 6.25 -10.07
N LEU A 324 27.03 7.08 -11.01
CA LEU A 324 25.62 7.12 -11.42
C LEU A 324 25.15 5.84 -12.13
N ASP A 325 26.07 4.95 -12.49
CA ASP A 325 25.76 3.67 -13.13
C ASP A 325 25.63 2.52 -12.12
N ASP A 326 25.92 2.77 -10.84
CA ASP A 326 25.88 1.75 -9.78
C ASP A 326 25.43 2.32 -8.42
N ASP A 327 24.66 3.41 -8.41
CA ASP A 327 24.24 4.06 -7.17
C ASP A 327 22.91 3.53 -6.60
N GLN A 328 22.15 2.71 -7.33
CA GLN A 328 20.89 2.17 -6.86
C GLN A 328 21.03 0.77 -6.24
N LEU A 329 20.42 0.56 -5.07
CA LEU A 329 20.36 -0.71 -4.35
C LEU A 329 18.93 -1.19 -4.15
N LEU A 330 18.75 -2.51 -4.24
CA LEU A 330 17.61 -3.21 -3.65
C LEU A 330 18.06 -3.90 -2.35
N LEU A 331 17.45 -3.54 -1.23
CA LEU A 331 17.83 -4.01 0.10
C LEU A 331 16.68 -4.75 0.79
N TYR A 332 17.05 -5.75 1.58
CA TYR A 332 16.17 -6.53 2.42
C TYR A 332 16.75 -6.58 3.84
N TRP A 333 15.96 -6.23 4.85
CA TRP A 333 16.34 -6.24 6.27
C TRP A 333 15.62 -7.37 7.01
N PRO A 334 16.06 -8.63 6.89
CA PRO A 334 15.62 -9.68 7.80
C PRO A 334 16.16 -9.37 9.19
N ASP A 335 15.27 -9.39 10.20
CA ASP A 335 15.63 -9.10 11.59
C ASP A 335 16.44 -7.80 11.75
N LEU A 336 16.09 -6.76 10.98
CA LEU A 336 16.73 -5.43 10.97
C LEU A 336 18.20 -5.39 10.54
N THR A 337 18.74 -6.48 10.00
CA THR A 337 20.11 -6.51 9.45
C THR A 337 20.05 -6.39 7.92
N PRO A 338 20.61 -5.34 7.30
CA PRO A 338 20.53 -5.17 5.85
C PRO A 338 21.28 -6.27 5.10
N THR A 339 20.60 -6.84 4.12
CA THR A 339 21.13 -7.68 3.05
C THR A 339 20.92 -6.93 1.74
N ILE A 340 22.00 -6.74 0.98
CA ILE A 340 21.91 -6.19 -0.38
C ILE A 340 21.47 -7.34 -1.28
N LEU A 341 20.25 -7.26 -1.84
CA LEU A 341 19.74 -8.29 -2.75
C LEU A 341 20.40 -8.19 -4.12
N THR A 342 20.54 -6.96 -4.62
CA THR A 342 21.21 -6.66 -5.87
C THR A 342 21.50 -5.15 -5.98
N ARG A 343 22.40 -4.79 -6.89
CA ARG A 343 22.84 -3.42 -7.15
C ARG A 343 22.82 -3.10 -8.65
N GLU A 344 22.53 -1.85 -9.00
CA GLU A 344 22.67 -1.38 -10.38
C GLU A 344 24.13 -1.55 -10.86
N GLY A 345 24.33 -1.92 -12.12
CA GLY A 345 25.63 -2.25 -12.69
C GLY A 345 26.15 -3.63 -12.32
N GLU A 346 25.49 -4.36 -11.43
CA GLU A 346 25.80 -5.76 -11.17
C GLU A 346 25.31 -6.66 -12.32
N GLN A 347 26.03 -7.76 -12.55
CA GLN A 347 25.60 -8.81 -13.48
C GLN A 347 24.19 -9.32 -13.12
N ALA A 348 23.30 -9.27 -14.10
CA ALA A 348 21.94 -9.74 -13.96
C ALA A 348 21.90 -11.27 -13.77
N ALA A 349 21.31 -11.72 -12.67
CA ALA A 349 21.26 -13.14 -12.30
C ALA A 349 20.52 -13.96 -13.37
N GLY A 350 21.05 -15.14 -13.70
CA GLY A 350 20.44 -16.04 -14.69
C GLY A 350 20.56 -15.59 -16.16
N LEU A 351 21.26 -14.48 -16.44
CA LEU A 351 21.46 -13.97 -17.81
C LEU A 351 22.91 -14.14 -18.29
N PRO A 352 23.16 -14.04 -19.62
CA PRO A 352 24.51 -14.11 -20.17
C PRO A 352 25.46 -13.08 -19.55
N ALA A 353 26.75 -13.41 -19.52
CA ALA A 353 27.77 -12.52 -19.00
C ALA A 353 27.78 -11.17 -19.75
N GLY A 354 27.88 -10.07 -19.00
CA GLY A 354 27.85 -8.70 -19.54
C GLY A 354 26.44 -8.15 -19.76
N VAL A 355 25.41 -8.83 -19.27
CA VAL A 355 24.07 -8.26 -19.08
C VAL A 355 23.97 -7.82 -17.62
N GLU A 356 23.69 -6.54 -17.41
CA GLU A 356 23.71 -5.90 -16.09
C GLU A 356 22.34 -5.30 -15.75
N TYR A 357 22.08 -5.12 -14.46
CA TYR A 357 20.98 -4.28 -14.00
C TYR A 357 21.26 -2.81 -14.33
N SER A 358 20.29 -2.09 -14.90
CA SER A 358 20.35 -0.64 -15.15
C SER A 358 19.28 0.15 -14.41
N GLY A 359 18.45 -0.55 -13.63
CA GLY A 359 17.55 0.08 -12.70
C GLY A 359 16.48 -0.87 -12.20
N PHE A 360 15.89 -0.55 -11.05
CA PHE A 360 14.84 -1.34 -10.43
C PHE A 360 13.49 -0.63 -10.45
N TRP A 361 12.43 -1.43 -10.47
CA TRP A 361 11.06 -0.98 -10.26
C TRP A 361 10.68 -1.26 -8.80
N PRO A 362 9.65 -0.60 -8.24
CA PRO A 362 9.24 -0.82 -6.86
C PRO A 362 9.05 -2.30 -6.54
N PRO A 363 9.79 -2.83 -5.56
CA PRO A 363 9.78 -4.25 -5.26
C PRO A 363 8.54 -4.59 -4.40
N ARG A 364 8.21 -5.87 -4.32
CA ARG A 364 7.10 -6.40 -3.52
C ARG A 364 7.65 -7.49 -2.61
N ILE A 365 7.13 -7.56 -1.38
CA ILE A 365 7.39 -8.63 -0.42
C ILE A 365 6.05 -9.24 -0.03
N GLY A 366 5.97 -10.57 -0.06
CA GLY A 366 4.83 -11.32 0.46
C GLY A 366 5.01 -11.66 1.94
N ASP A 367 3.98 -12.26 2.52
CA ASP A 367 3.91 -12.53 3.97
C ASP A 367 4.99 -13.49 4.49
N ASN A 368 5.53 -14.35 3.62
CA ASN A 368 6.60 -15.31 3.93
C ASN A 368 8.00 -14.84 3.46
N ASP A 369 8.23 -13.53 3.41
CA ASP A 369 9.50 -12.94 2.98
C ASP A 369 9.94 -13.29 1.54
N GLN A 370 8.99 -13.71 0.72
CA GLN A 370 9.22 -13.89 -0.71
C GLN A 370 9.16 -12.54 -1.40
N ILE A 371 10.21 -12.25 -2.16
CA ILE A 371 10.40 -10.94 -2.76
C ILE A 371 10.30 -11.08 -4.26
N VAL A 372 9.61 -10.15 -4.91
CA VAL A 372 9.57 -10.05 -6.37
C VAL A 372 9.88 -8.62 -6.76
N PHE A 373 10.68 -8.45 -7.80
CA PHE A 373 10.97 -7.15 -8.36
C PHE A 373 11.17 -7.25 -9.86
N ALA A 374 10.85 -6.16 -10.56
CA ALA A 374 11.20 -6.00 -11.95
C ALA A 374 12.46 -5.14 -12.06
N ALA A 375 13.28 -5.44 -13.07
CA ALA A 375 14.49 -4.69 -13.37
C ALA A 375 14.55 -4.33 -14.85
N THR A 376 15.18 -3.18 -15.12
CA THR A 376 15.68 -2.86 -16.46
C THR A 376 17.10 -3.39 -16.59
N LEU A 377 17.44 -3.84 -17.79
CA LEU A 377 18.69 -4.45 -18.14
C LEU A 377 19.47 -3.56 -19.10
N ARG A 378 20.80 -3.66 -19.07
CA ARG A 378 21.70 -3.08 -20.09
C ARG A 378 22.81 -4.06 -20.43
N GLY A 379 23.61 -3.71 -21.44
CA GLY A 379 24.81 -4.45 -21.81
C GLY A 379 24.66 -5.26 -23.10
N GLN A 380 25.52 -6.26 -23.28
CA GLN A 380 25.65 -6.95 -24.56
C GLN A 380 24.42 -7.80 -24.89
N GLY A 381 23.83 -7.59 -26.07
CA GLY A 381 22.65 -8.34 -26.51
C GLY A 381 21.34 -7.91 -25.86
N VAL A 382 21.36 -6.79 -25.13
CA VAL A 382 20.15 -6.12 -24.64
C VAL A 382 19.70 -5.07 -25.66
N SER A 383 18.41 -5.05 -25.99
CA SER A 383 17.73 -4.06 -26.82
C SER A 383 16.36 -3.75 -26.22
N ASP A 384 15.68 -2.72 -26.72
CA ASP A 384 14.33 -2.30 -26.27
C ASP A 384 13.24 -3.40 -26.33
N SER A 385 13.54 -4.55 -26.93
CA SER A 385 12.65 -5.71 -27.04
C SER A 385 12.98 -6.83 -26.05
N ASN A 386 13.97 -6.65 -25.17
CA ASN A 386 14.37 -7.64 -24.16
C ASN A 386 15.02 -7.00 -22.93
N ASP A 387 14.69 -5.74 -22.64
CA ASP A 387 15.36 -4.93 -21.63
C ASP A 387 14.69 -5.02 -20.26
N LYS A 388 13.54 -5.68 -20.13
CA LYS A 388 12.87 -5.92 -18.84
C LYS A 388 13.00 -7.35 -18.37
N ALA A 389 13.18 -7.54 -17.07
CA ALA A 389 13.17 -8.85 -16.43
C ALA A 389 12.45 -8.82 -15.08
N LEU A 390 11.79 -9.92 -14.74
CA LEU A 390 11.11 -10.17 -13.48
C LEU A 390 11.92 -11.19 -12.68
N TYR A 391 12.20 -10.85 -11.42
CA TYR A 391 13.00 -11.65 -10.51
C TYR A 391 12.20 -12.04 -9.27
N GLN A 392 12.58 -13.17 -8.68
CA GLN A 392 12.10 -13.60 -7.37
C GLN A 392 13.29 -13.93 -6.47
N TYR A 393 13.18 -13.54 -5.21
CA TYR A 393 14.09 -13.93 -4.14
C TYR A 393 13.31 -14.65 -3.04
N GLY A 394 13.88 -15.75 -2.53
CA GLY A 394 13.29 -16.59 -1.49
C GLY A 394 14.31 -17.61 -0.99
N GLU A 395 13.85 -18.76 -0.50
CA GLU A 395 14.73 -19.81 0.09
C GLU A 395 15.85 -20.29 -0.85
N ASP A 396 15.57 -20.37 -2.15
CA ASP A 396 16.53 -20.79 -3.19
C ASP A 396 17.49 -19.66 -3.64
N GLY A 397 17.37 -18.47 -3.05
CA GLY A 397 18.07 -17.26 -3.47
C GLY A 397 17.41 -16.53 -4.65
N LEU A 398 18.18 -15.66 -5.30
CA LEU A 398 17.72 -14.82 -6.41
C LEU A 398 17.62 -15.62 -7.72
N ARG A 399 16.45 -15.61 -8.36
CA ARG A 399 16.21 -16.26 -9.66
C ARG A 399 15.44 -15.38 -10.63
N LEU A 400 15.76 -15.52 -11.92
CA LEU A 400 14.99 -14.95 -13.02
C LEU A 400 13.71 -15.74 -13.24
N ILE A 401 12.58 -15.05 -13.33
CA ILE A 401 11.25 -15.63 -13.57
C ILE A 401 10.82 -15.46 -15.01
N ALA A 402 10.97 -14.26 -15.55
CA ALA A 402 10.61 -13.93 -16.91
C ALA A 402 11.51 -12.81 -17.43
N ARG A 403 11.72 -12.78 -18.73
CA ARG A 403 12.37 -11.68 -19.43
C ARG A 403 11.55 -11.32 -20.66
N GLU A 404 11.48 -10.04 -20.96
CA GLU A 404 10.90 -9.54 -22.20
C GLU A 404 11.64 -10.16 -23.39
N GLY A 405 10.89 -10.53 -24.43
CA GLY A 405 11.37 -11.26 -25.59
C GLY A 405 11.51 -12.78 -25.40
N ASP A 406 11.46 -13.30 -24.16
CA ASP A 406 11.50 -14.74 -23.92
C ASP A 406 10.14 -15.41 -24.17
N SER A 407 10.19 -16.72 -24.46
CA SER A 407 9.00 -17.53 -24.69
C SER A 407 8.22 -17.71 -23.40
N ILE A 408 6.90 -17.50 -23.45
CA ILE A 408 6.04 -17.78 -22.29
C ILE A 408 6.01 -19.29 -22.06
N PRO A 409 6.41 -19.80 -20.87
CA PRO A 409 6.40 -21.23 -20.59
C PRO A 409 5.02 -21.85 -20.82
N GLY A 410 4.97 -22.95 -21.57
CA GLY A 410 3.72 -23.65 -21.88
C GLY A 410 2.85 -22.98 -22.96
N SER A 411 3.28 -21.87 -23.55
CA SER A 411 2.62 -21.27 -24.70
C SER A 411 3.20 -21.80 -26.02
N SER A 412 2.36 -21.96 -27.04
CA SER A 412 2.82 -22.26 -28.40
C SER A 412 3.21 -20.99 -29.13
N GLY A 413 4.41 -20.46 -28.83
CA GLY A 413 5.05 -19.40 -29.61
C GLY A 413 4.68 -17.96 -29.24
N LEU A 414 4.14 -17.73 -28.04
CA LEU A 414 3.88 -16.39 -27.53
C LEU A 414 5.12 -15.87 -26.77
N LEU A 415 5.43 -14.59 -26.96
CA LEU A 415 6.55 -13.93 -26.28
C LEU A 415 6.03 -12.89 -25.27
N TYR A 416 6.81 -12.65 -24.21
CA TYR A 416 6.61 -11.47 -23.36
C TYR A 416 7.01 -10.22 -24.18
N TYR A 417 6.06 -9.34 -24.50
CA TYR A 417 6.30 -8.25 -25.45
C TYR A 417 6.65 -6.93 -24.76
N THR A 418 5.96 -6.57 -23.67
CA THR A 418 6.33 -5.42 -22.83
C THR A 418 5.58 -5.45 -21.48
N ASN A 419 6.02 -4.60 -20.57
CA ASN A 419 5.39 -4.29 -19.29
C ASN A 419 5.37 -5.46 -18.27
N LEU A 420 6.52 -6.10 -18.02
CA LEU A 420 6.75 -7.01 -16.88
C LEU A 420 6.73 -6.28 -15.50
N GLY A 421 6.02 -5.16 -15.42
CA GLY A 421 6.06 -4.21 -14.32
C GLY A 421 5.12 -4.57 -13.18
N LEU A 422 5.57 -4.29 -11.95
CA LEU A 422 4.76 -4.34 -10.73
C LEU A 422 4.05 -3.00 -10.44
N GLY A 423 3.84 -2.20 -11.50
CA GLY A 423 3.62 -0.75 -11.45
C GLY A 423 2.36 -0.27 -10.73
N ASP A 424 1.40 -1.17 -10.51
CA ASP A 424 0.19 -0.87 -9.75
C ASP A 424 0.08 -1.84 -8.56
N GLU A 425 -0.71 -1.48 -7.54
CA GLU A 425 -1.16 -2.37 -6.45
C GLU A 425 -1.86 -3.67 -6.97
N ARG A 426 -1.94 -3.87 -8.30
CA ARG A 426 -2.57 -4.96 -9.04
C ARG A 426 -1.69 -6.22 -9.19
N THR A 427 -0.44 -6.19 -8.73
CA THR A 427 0.46 -7.36 -8.72
C THR A 427 0.57 -7.91 -7.30
N GLY A 428 0.06 -9.12 -7.09
CA GLY A 428 0.10 -9.84 -5.81
C GLY A 428 1.16 -10.92 -5.80
N ILE A 429 1.80 -11.10 -4.65
CA ILE A 429 2.57 -12.31 -4.32
C ILE A 429 1.72 -13.06 -3.30
N THR A 430 1.35 -14.31 -3.56
CA THR A 430 0.63 -15.10 -2.56
C THR A 430 1.61 -15.63 -1.50
N ALA A 431 1.12 -16.01 -0.32
CA ALA A 431 1.95 -16.63 0.72
C ALA A 431 2.71 -17.88 0.21
N GLU A 432 2.21 -18.58 -0.81
CA GLU A 432 2.89 -19.73 -1.43
C GLU A 432 3.94 -19.35 -2.50
N GLY A 433 4.11 -18.05 -2.78
CA GLY A 433 5.12 -17.56 -3.72
C GLY A 433 4.70 -17.52 -5.16
N HIS A 434 3.39 -17.59 -5.41
CA HIS A 434 2.86 -17.33 -6.73
C HIS A 434 2.91 -15.84 -7.02
N VAL A 435 3.43 -15.51 -8.19
CA VAL A 435 3.55 -14.14 -8.67
C VAL A 435 2.46 -13.89 -9.69
N ALA A 436 1.52 -13.00 -9.38
CA ALA A 436 0.55 -12.52 -10.34
C ALA A 436 1.09 -11.25 -11.00
N PHE A 437 1.24 -11.26 -12.33
CA PHE A 437 1.68 -10.11 -13.11
C PHE A 437 0.91 -9.98 -14.43
N THR A 438 0.81 -8.75 -14.92
CA THR A 438 0.32 -8.47 -16.28
C THR A 438 1.50 -8.43 -17.23
N ALA A 439 1.33 -8.92 -18.45
CA ALA A 439 2.29 -8.73 -19.53
C ALA A 439 1.53 -8.52 -20.85
N GLU A 440 2.07 -7.67 -21.72
CA GLU A 440 1.63 -7.65 -23.12
C GLU A 440 2.25 -8.83 -23.86
N ILE A 441 1.49 -9.46 -24.74
CA ILE A 441 1.88 -10.66 -25.45
C ILE A 441 1.87 -10.36 -26.96
N SER A 442 2.92 -10.77 -27.68
CA SER A 442 3.02 -10.66 -29.15
C SER A 442 3.16 -12.00 -29.83
#